data_AF-A0A7L4QYL2-F1
#
_entry.id   AF-A0A7L4QYL2-F1
#
_cell.length_a   1.000
_cell.length_b   1.000
_cell.length_c   1.000
_cell.angle_alpha   90.00
_cell.angle_beta   90.00
_cell.angle_gamma   90.00
#
_symmetry.space_group_name_H-M   'P 1'
#
loop_
_entity.id
_entity.type
_entity.pdbx_description
1 polymer ?
#
loop_
_entity_poly.entity_id
_entity_poly.type
_entity_poly.pdbx_seq_one_letter_code
_entity_poly.pdbx_strand_id
1 'polypeptide(L)' 'MAYEKTEWVPLTGLGRQVASGQITSIDQVLESGRPIKEPEIVEMFLPDLE' A
#
# COMPACT_ATOMS: atom_id res chain seq x y z
N MET A 1 11.39 22.09 -5.27
CA MET A 1 10.18 21.74 -6.03
C MET A 1 9.26 21.01 -5.07
N ALA A 2 8.04 21.48 -4.86
CA ALA A 2 7.09 20.77 -4.01
C ALA A 2 6.57 19.56 -4.79
N TYR A 3 6.85 18.36 -4.33
CA TYR A 3 6.22 17.15 -4.83
C TYR A 3 4.78 17.15 -4.31
N GLU A 4 3.82 17.43 -5.19
CA GLU A 4 2.42 17.17 -4.88
C GLU A 4 2.27 15.66 -4.71
N LYS A 5 2.00 15.23 -3.48
CA LYS A 5 1.66 13.83 -3.18
C LYS A 5 0.28 13.58 -3.79
N THR A 6 0.24 13.09 -5.02
CA THR A 6 -1.00 12.64 -5.65
C THR A 6 -1.67 11.60 -4.76
N GLU A 7 -2.99 11.74 -4.55
CA GLU A 7 -3.75 10.72 -3.84
C GLU A 7 -3.57 9.36 -4.54
N TRP A 8 -3.20 8.33 -3.77
CA TRP A 8 -3.00 6.99 -4.30
C TRP A 8 -4.33 6.39 -4.77
N VAL A 9 -4.43 6.08 -6.06
CA VAL A 9 -5.58 5.41 -6.67
C VAL A 9 -5.21 3.95 -6.95
N PRO A 10 -5.70 2.98 -6.16
CA PRO A 10 -5.25 1.60 -6.25
C PRO A 10 -5.71 0.89 -7.52
N LEU A 11 -4.76 0.31 -8.25
CA LEU A 11 -5.04 -0.39 -9.50
C LEU A 11 -5.22 -1.90 -9.29
N THR A 12 -4.55 -2.49 -8.31
CA THR A 12 -4.69 -3.92 -8.03
C THR A 12 -5.80 -4.20 -7.02
N GLY A 13 -6.26 -5.44 -7.02
CA GLY A 13 -7.18 -5.90 -5.98
C GLY A 13 -6.54 -5.93 -4.58
N LEU A 14 -5.21 -5.91 -4.47
CA LEU A 14 -4.54 -5.84 -3.16
C LEU A 14 -4.53 -4.39 -2.67
N GLY A 15 -4.14 -3.46 -3.54
CA GLY A 15 -4.21 -2.02 -3.28
C GLY A 15 -5.61 -1.58 -2.87
N ARG A 16 -6.67 -2.08 -3.53
CA ARG A 16 -8.06 -1.76 -3.15
C ARG A 16 -8.43 -2.26 -1.74
N GLN A 17 -7.93 -3.42 -1.33
CA GLN A 17 -8.19 -3.96 0.01
C GLN A 17 -7.45 -3.15 1.08
N VAL A 18 -6.22 -2.74 0.80
CA VAL A 18 -5.42 -1.86 1.67
C VAL A 18 -6.08 -0.47 1.76
N ALA A 19 -6.38 0.17 0.64
CA ALA A 19 -7.00 1.50 0.59
C ALA A 19 -8.41 1.55 1.20
N SER A 20 -9.16 0.45 1.15
CA SER A 20 -10.48 0.34 1.80
C SER A 20 -10.39 0.04 3.30
N GLY A 21 -9.19 -0.20 3.84
CA GLY A 21 -8.99 -0.56 5.25
C GLY A 21 -9.35 -2.00 5.60
N GLN A 22 -9.58 -2.87 4.62
CA GLN A 22 -9.77 -4.31 4.86
C GLN A 22 -8.47 -4.98 5.32
N ILE A 23 -7.33 -4.53 4.81
CA ILE A 23 -6.00 -4.92 5.30
C ILE A 23 -5.45 -3.74 6.08
N THR A 24 -5.07 -3.98 7.33
CA THR A 24 -4.69 -2.93 8.28
C THR A 24 -3.20 -2.95 8.67
N SER A 25 -2.42 -3.88 8.12
CA SER A 25 -1.01 -4.06 8.48
C SER A 25 -0.23 -4.69 7.33
N ILE A 26 1.08 -4.41 7.25
CA ILE A 26 1.98 -5.05 6.28
C ILE A 26 2.07 -6.57 6.47
N ASP A 27 1.96 -7.07 7.71
CA ASP A 27 2.02 -8.51 7.99
C ASP A 27 0.90 -9.28 7.28
N GLN A 28 -0.34 -8.79 7.35
CA GLN A 28 -1.47 -9.35 6.60
C GLN A 28 -1.26 -9.30 5.07
N VAL A 29 -0.60 -8.26 4.56
CA VAL A 29 -0.24 -8.18 3.13
C VAL A 29 0.73 -9.30 2.78
N LEU A 30 1.76 -9.51 3.60
CA LEU A 30 2.79 -10.53 3.38
C LEU A 30 2.20 -11.94 3.54
N GLU A 31 1.39 -12.18 4.57
CA GLU A 31 0.69 -13.44 4.83
C GLU A 31 -0.30 -13.81 3.72
N SER A 32 -0.84 -12.82 3.00
CA SER A 32 -1.73 -13.08 1.87
C SER A 32 -1.04 -13.84 0.73
N GLY A 33 0.29 -13.86 0.68
CA GLY A 33 1.09 -14.48 -0.38
C GLY A 33 0.92 -13.81 -1.75
N ARG A 34 0.23 -12.66 -1.80
CA ARG A 34 -0.02 -11.93 -3.04
C ARG A 34 1.18 -11.04 -3.35
N PRO A 35 1.62 -10.97 -4.62
CA PRO A 35 2.73 -10.09 -4.99
C PRO A 35 2.32 -8.62 -4.80
N ILE A 36 3.16 -7.87 -4.08
CA ILE A 36 3.03 -6.42 -3.93
C ILE A 36 3.52 -5.77 -5.22
N LYS A 37 2.60 -5.10 -5.93
CA LYS A 37 2.89 -4.44 -7.22
C LYS A 37 2.74 -2.91 -7.18
N GLU A 38 2.29 -2.38 -6.05
CA GLU A 38 2.04 -0.96 -5.83
C GLU A 38 2.90 -0.51 -4.64
N PRO A 39 3.90 0.36 -4.85
CA PRO A 39 4.81 0.81 -3.78
C PRO A 39 4.06 1.55 -2.67
N GLU A 40 2.93 2.19 -2.98
CA GLU A 40 2.11 2.95 -2.03
C GLU A 40 1.57 2.07 -0.89
N ILE A 41 1.43 0.75 -1.11
CA ILE A 41 1.09 -0.21 -0.05
C ILE A 41 2.19 -0.23 1.01
N VAL A 42 3.46 -0.20 0.59
CA VAL A 42 4.61 -0.19 1.49
C VAL A 42 4.73 1.17 2.16
N GLU A 43 4.60 2.27 1.41
CA GLU A 43 4.64 3.62 1.97
C GLU A 43 3.55 3.86 3.02
N MET A 44 2.38 3.23 2.87
CA MET A 44 1.27 3.35 3.82
C MET A 44 1.57 2.68 5.16
N PHE A 45 2.16 1.48 5.14
CA PHE A 45 2.41 0.70 6.36
C PHE A 45 3.79 0.91 6.96
N LEU A 46 4.77 1.31 6.13
CA LEU A 46 6.16 1.49 6.48
C LEU A 46 6.68 2.83 5.91
N PRO A 47 6.15 3.97 6.38
CA PRO A 47 6.52 5.29 5.85
C PRO A 47 7.99 5.69 6.10
N ASP A 48 8.64 5.06 7.09
CA ASP A 48 10.01 5.37 7.53
C ASP A 48 11.03 4.27 7.16
N LEU A 49 10.74 3.48 6.10
CA LEU A 49 11.64 2.43 5.64
C LEU A 49 12.74 3.02 4.74
N GLU A 50 13.99 3.01 5.23
CA GLU A 50 15.22 3.42 4.50
C GLU A 50 15.99 2.23 3.91
#